data_AF-A0A538BYX9-F1
#
_entry.id   AF-A0A538BYX9-F1
#
_cell.length_a   1.000
_cell.length_b   1.000
_cell.length_c   1.000
_cell.angle_alpha   90.00
_cell.angle_beta   90.00
_cell.angle_gamma   90.00
#
_symmetry.space_group_name_H-M   'P 1'
#
loop_
_entity.id
_entity.type
_entity.pdbx_description
1 polymer ?
#
loop_
_entity_poly.entity_id
_entity_poly.type
_entity_poly.pdbx_seq_one_letter_code
_entity_poly.pdbx_strand_id
1 'polypeptide(L)'
;MLREGGVYALAIAALLVPLLAPAQAGATTYFRSAETAQTGSGATSIAVNRPAGVVAGDVMIASIDAEGSGSFTVPSGWSSTGLFSGTAFFGFSGVYFHVAGSSEPASYSWGLGTTRKATGKILSYVGVDPAPIEVTSTTAGASSGTSDAAASITTTVNNTKVLLDFAANDSLGSFTITPPGSTTKRASVFTSGSGSVLGTQAQDLTQATAGATGTKTFTTSASIPWGAITIALKPGTGALSFDAAPATPALPNVTLNGQTQTTNATMSNFAVDDTTSGSGWNVTVAGNASAGNSAVFKQYCPNATCGSDTGPGYISGGATLPAGSLTLNTASASWSTTGGSGSAPVFQCNSTACPLDASSAAKIVSTASGAGRGPWKTSGFSATSLALSTPTTLLVLRESEVYRVDLLWTLNSGP
;
A
#
# COMPACT_ATOMS: atom_id res chain seq x y z
N MET A 1 -4.36 -4.51 86.81
CA MET A 1 -4.90 -3.19 86.40
C MET A 1 -4.26 -2.82 85.07
N LEU A 2 -5.07 -2.81 84.01
CA LEU A 2 -5.06 -1.92 82.83
C LEU A 2 -3.74 -1.55 82.10
N ARG A 3 -3.85 -1.66 80.76
CA ARG A 3 -3.13 -0.97 79.66
C ARG A 3 -1.77 -1.56 79.27
N GLU A 4 -1.40 -1.72 78.00
CA GLU A 4 -2.00 -1.29 76.73
C GLU A 4 -1.43 -2.17 75.60
N GLY A 5 -2.29 -2.62 74.67
CA GLY A 5 -1.88 -3.32 73.46
C GLY A 5 -1.41 -2.33 72.40
N GLY A 6 -0.11 -2.34 72.10
CA GLY A 6 0.46 -1.65 70.94
C GLY A 6 0.39 -2.54 69.71
N VAL A 7 -0.60 -2.31 68.84
CA VAL A 7 -0.64 -2.87 67.49
C VAL A 7 0.30 -2.04 66.62
N TYR A 8 1.45 -2.58 66.23
CA TYR A 8 2.28 -1.99 65.18
C TYR A 8 1.67 -2.36 63.83
N ALA A 9 0.84 -1.48 63.28
CA ALA A 9 0.42 -1.55 61.90
C ALA A 9 1.60 -1.13 61.00
N LEU A 10 2.26 -2.11 60.37
CA LEU A 10 3.19 -1.86 59.28
C LEU A 10 2.36 -1.45 58.05
N ALA A 11 2.27 -0.15 57.79
CA ALA A 11 1.70 0.37 56.55
C ALA A 11 2.66 0.04 55.40
N ILE A 12 2.43 -1.08 54.71
CA ILE A 12 3.02 -1.34 53.41
C ILE A 12 2.33 -0.38 52.43
N ALA A 13 2.94 0.79 52.22
CA ALA A 13 2.61 1.64 51.09
C ALA A 13 3.01 0.88 49.82
N ALA A 14 2.04 0.20 49.21
CA ALA A 14 2.18 -0.33 47.87
C ALA A 14 2.32 0.87 46.93
N LEU A 15 3.57 1.24 46.65
CA LEU A 15 3.91 2.19 45.62
C LEU A 15 3.48 1.55 44.29
N LEU A 16 2.29 1.93 43.79
CA LEU A 16 1.93 1.68 42.40
C LEU A 16 2.92 2.46 41.54
N VAL A 17 3.97 1.79 41.11
CA VAL A 17 4.76 2.26 39.97
C VAL A 17 3.82 2.11 38.77
N PRO A 18 3.38 3.20 38.12
CA PRO A 18 2.68 3.05 36.86
C PRO A 18 3.66 2.35 35.93
N LEU A 19 3.29 1.14 35.50
CA LEU A 19 3.94 0.49 34.37
C LEU A 19 3.68 1.44 33.19
N LEU A 20 4.61 2.38 32.95
CA LEU A 20 4.70 3.07 31.67
C LEU A 20 5.00 1.95 30.68
N ALA A 21 3.95 1.46 30.02
CA ALA A 21 4.11 0.63 28.85
C ALA A 21 5.12 1.35 27.96
N PRO A 22 6.17 0.67 27.45
CA PRO A 22 7.05 1.30 26.48
C PRO A 22 6.15 1.88 25.39
N ALA A 23 6.31 3.17 25.09
CA ALA A 23 5.59 3.79 24.00
C ALA A 23 5.90 2.93 22.76
N GLN A 24 4.91 2.15 22.31
CA GLN A 24 5.04 1.33 21.13
C GLN A 24 5.54 2.26 20.05
N ALA A 25 6.73 2.01 19.49
CA ALA A 25 7.20 2.78 18.36
C ALA A 25 6.20 2.52 17.22
N GLY A 26 5.23 3.42 17.06
CA GLY A 26 4.10 3.24 16.16
C GLY A 26 4.59 3.04 14.74
N ALA A 27 3.90 2.18 13.97
CA ALA A 27 4.14 2.06 12.55
C ALA A 27 4.04 3.44 11.88
N THR A 28 4.82 3.64 10.81
CA THR A 28 4.56 4.78 9.92
C THR A 28 3.39 4.42 9.01
N THR A 29 2.30 5.19 9.09
CA THR A 29 1.15 5.03 8.20
C THR A 29 1.25 5.99 7.01
N TYR A 30 1.09 5.48 5.79
CA TYR A 30 1.14 6.30 4.57
C TYR A 30 -0.01 5.99 3.62
N PHE A 31 -0.23 6.91 2.68
CA PHE A 31 -1.23 6.80 1.63
C PHE A 31 -0.65 5.99 0.47
N ARG A 32 -1.33 4.92 0.05
CA ARG A 32 -0.91 4.11 -1.09
C ARG A 32 -1.39 4.73 -2.40
N SER A 33 -2.69 4.80 -2.57
CA SER A 33 -3.34 5.27 -3.79
C SER A 33 -4.83 5.51 -3.53
N ALA A 34 -5.50 6.15 -4.49
CA ALA A 34 -6.94 6.33 -4.46
C ALA A 34 -7.54 6.15 -5.85
N GLU A 35 -8.81 5.75 -5.87
CA GLU A 35 -9.63 5.66 -7.07
C GLU A 35 -10.92 6.44 -6.86
N THR A 36 -11.46 6.98 -7.94
CA THR A 36 -12.68 7.80 -7.91
C THR A 36 -13.65 7.40 -9.01
N ALA A 37 -14.94 7.54 -8.77
CA ALA A 37 -15.99 7.38 -9.76
C ALA A 37 -17.09 8.43 -9.60
N GLN A 38 -17.90 8.58 -10.64
CA GLN A 38 -19.10 9.41 -10.64
C GLN A 38 -20.15 8.88 -11.61
N THR A 39 -21.41 9.27 -11.44
CA THR A 39 -22.54 8.75 -12.24
C THR A 39 -23.05 9.72 -13.32
N GLY A 40 -22.35 10.83 -13.60
CA GLY A 40 -22.84 11.87 -14.51
C GLY A 40 -24.22 12.38 -14.09
N SER A 41 -25.19 12.31 -15.01
CA SER A 41 -26.59 12.71 -14.78
C SER A 41 -27.39 11.80 -13.83
N GLY A 42 -26.84 10.66 -13.43
CA GLY A 42 -27.40 9.79 -12.39
C GLY A 42 -27.39 8.31 -12.76
N ALA A 43 -27.28 7.46 -11.75
CA ALA A 43 -27.36 6.01 -11.88
C ALA A 43 -27.99 5.39 -10.62
N THR A 44 -28.32 4.10 -10.68
CA THR A 44 -28.84 3.32 -9.54
C THR A 44 -27.72 2.65 -8.72
N SER A 45 -26.48 2.70 -9.20
CA SER A 45 -25.30 2.20 -8.50
C SER A 45 -24.06 2.99 -8.90
N ILE A 46 -23.01 2.91 -8.09
CA ILE A 46 -21.70 3.48 -8.38
C ILE A 46 -20.61 2.44 -8.10
N ALA A 47 -19.80 2.14 -9.11
CA ALA A 47 -18.65 1.24 -8.99
C ALA A 47 -17.37 2.07 -8.89
N VAL A 48 -16.58 1.85 -7.84
CA VAL A 48 -15.26 2.46 -7.67
C VAL A 48 -14.22 1.36 -7.78
N ASN A 49 -13.20 1.56 -8.62
CA ASN A 49 -12.11 0.61 -8.78
C ASN A 49 -11.37 0.41 -7.46
N ARG A 50 -10.84 -0.79 -7.24
CA ARG A 50 -9.89 -1.01 -6.15
C ARG A 50 -8.63 -0.18 -6.42
N PRO A 51 -8.13 0.60 -5.43
CA PRO A 51 -6.90 1.35 -5.61
C PRO A 51 -5.72 0.48 -6.07
N ALA A 52 -4.90 1.03 -6.96
CA ALA A 52 -3.75 0.33 -7.51
C ALA A 52 -2.74 -0.01 -6.40
N GLY A 53 -2.21 -1.25 -6.43
CA GLY A 53 -1.25 -1.74 -5.44
C GLY A 53 -1.85 -2.21 -4.12
N VAL A 54 -3.18 -2.23 -3.97
CA VAL A 54 -3.80 -2.78 -2.74
C VAL A 54 -3.38 -4.24 -2.54
N VAL A 55 -2.88 -4.52 -1.34
CA VAL A 55 -2.48 -5.85 -0.88
C VAL A 55 -3.11 -6.14 0.49
N ALA A 56 -3.05 -7.40 0.93
CA ALA A 56 -3.59 -7.82 2.22
C ALA A 56 -3.03 -7.00 3.38
N GLY A 57 -3.91 -6.54 4.28
CA GLY A 57 -3.56 -5.72 5.44
C GLY A 57 -3.67 -4.20 5.19
N ASP A 58 -3.81 -3.76 3.95
CA ASP A 58 -4.15 -2.36 3.67
C ASP A 58 -5.52 -2.01 4.23
N VAL A 59 -5.67 -0.77 4.69
CA VAL A 59 -6.96 -0.22 5.11
C VAL A 59 -7.47 0.73 4.05
N MET A 60 -8.60 0.37 3.46
CA MET A 60 -9.31 1.19 2.50
C MET A 60 -10.44 1.97 3.18
N ILE A 61 -10.56 3.25 2.87
CA ILE A 61 -11.66 4.13 3.28
C ILE A 61 -12.46 4.51 2.04
N ALA A 62 -13.75 4.18 2.03
CA ALA A 62 -14.65 4.56 0.96
C ALA A 62 -15.56 5.69 1.42
N SER A 63 -15.73 6.70 0.57
CA SER A 63 -16.72 7.75 0.73
C SER A 63 -17.60 7.80 -0.49
N ILE A 64 -18.89 7.56 -0.27
CA ILE A 64 -19.93 7.63 -1.28
C ILE A 64 -20.86 8.77 -0.90
N ASP A 65 -21.00 9.73 -1.81
CA ASP A 65 -21.85 10.90 -1.63
C ASP A 65 -22.86 10.92 -2.77
N ALA A 66 -24.13 11.15 -2.46
CA ALA A 66 -25.18 11.19 -3.46
C ALA A 66 -26.25 12.23 -3.12
N GLU A 67 -26.98 12.70 -4.13
CA GLU A 67 -28.15 13.55 -3.92
C GLU A 67 -29.31 12.79 -3.24
N GLY A 68 -30.23 13.54 -2.61
CA GLY A 68 -31.38 12.96 -1.90
C GLY A 68 -31.02 12.31 -0.56
N SER A 69 -31.89 11.45 -0.03
CA SER A 69 -31.81 10.95 1.36
C SER A 69 -31.83 9.42 1.52
N GLY A 70 -31.88 8.66 0.43
CA GLY A 70 -31.92 7.19 0.49
C GLY A 70 -30.60 6.60 0.97
N SER A 71 -30.65 5.51 1.74
CA SER A 71 -29.47 4.77 2.18
C SER A 71 -28.81 3.98 1.03
N PHE A 72 -27.55 3.60 1.22
CA PHE A 72 -26.82 2.78 0.26
C PHE A 72 -26.88 1.30 0.60
N THR A 73 -26.84 0.45 -0.43
CA THR A 73 -26.48 -0.96 -0.29
C THR A 73 -24.97 -1.08 -0.32
N VAL A 74 -24.38 -1.56 0.77
CA VAL A 74 -22.94 -1.63 0.97
C VAL A 74 -22.39 -2.97 0.43
N PRO A 75 -21.29 -2.97 -0.35
CA PRO A 75 -20.64 -4.21 -0.78
C PRO A 75 -20.14 -5.04 0.42
N SER A 76 -20.13 -6.36 0.28
CA SER A 76 -19.62 -7.27 1.31
C SER A 76 -18.17 -6.96 1.70
N GLY A 77 -17.83 -7.18 2.97
CA GLY A 77 -16.48 -6.95 3.49
C GLY A 77 -16.26 -5.54 4.03
N TRP A 78 -17.01 -4.55 3.59
CA TRP A 78 -16.97 -3.20 4.16
C TRP A 78 -17.72 -3.14 5.49
N SER A 79 -17.39 -2.17 6.33
CA SER A 79 -18.10 -1.95 7.60
C SER A 79 -19.59 -1.69 7.36
N SER A 80 -20.46 -2.58 7.83
CA SER A 80 -21.89 -2.52 7.51
C SER A 80 -22.62 -1.32 8.12
N THR A 81 -22.15 -0.81 9.26
CA THR A 81 -22.71 0.38 9.93
C THR A 81 -22.10 1.69 9.42
N GLY A 82 -21.02 1.63 8.64
CA GLY A 82 -20.23 2.79 8.25
C GLY A 82 -19.52 3.49 9.43
N LEU A 83 -18.57 4.36 9.09
CA LEU A 83 -18.01 5.41 9.94
C LEU A 83 -18.98 6.60 10.04
N PHE A 84 -19.74 6.81 8.98
CA PHE A 84 -20.91 7.66 8.91
C PHE A 84 -21.85 7.11 7.83
N SER A 85 -23.15 7.15 8.07
CA SER A 85 -24.15 6.84 7.06
C SER A 85 -25.41 7.61 7.38
N GLY A 86 -25.73 8.62 6.57
CA GLY A 86 -26.85 9.48 6.90
C GLY A 86 -27.00 10.68 5.97
N THR A 87 -28.10 11.39 6.20
CA THR A 87 -28.42 12.64 5.51
C THR A 87 -27.49 13.77 5.98
N ALA A 88 -27.00 14.55 5.02
CA ALA A 88 -26.29 15.80 5.20
C ALA A 88 -27.03 16.90 4.41
N PHE A 89 -26.64 18.16 4.56
CA PHE A 89 -27.31 19.26 3.87
C PHE A 89 -27.22 19.18 2.34
N PHE A 90 -26.17 18.55 1.81
CA PHE A 90 -25.98 18.38 0.37
C PHE A 90 -26.70 17.16 -0.21
N GLY A 91 -27.22 16.25 0.63
CA GLY A 91 -27.75 14.96 0.21
C GLY A 91 -27.53 13.84 1.24
N PHE A 92 -26.99 12.70 0.80
CA PHE A 92 -26.69 11.54 1.64
C PHE A 92 -25.22 11.14 1.48
N SER A 93 -24.57 10.84 2.59
CA SER A 93 -23.18 10.36 2.61
C SER A 93 -23.09 9.02 3.34
N GLY A 94 -22.22 8.16 2.82
CA GLY A 94 -21.86 6.88 3.40
C GLY A 94 -20.35 6.73 3.36
N VAL A 95 -19.75 6.63 4.54
CA VAL A 95 -18.30 6.52 4.73
C VAL A 95 -18.03 5.19 5.40
N TYR A 96 -17.15 4.38 4.83
CA TYR A 96 -16.93 2.98 5.21
C TYR A 96 -15.45 2.67 5.30
N PHE A 97 -15.08 1.63 6.05
CA PHE A 97 -13.74 1.08 6.03
C PHE A 97 -13.75 -0.40 5.65
N HIS A 98 -12.63 -0.86 5.09
CA HIS A 98 -12.37 -2.25 4.76
C HIS A 98 -10.90 -2.56 4.99
N VAL A 99 -10.60 -3.70 5.63
CA VAL A 99 -9.23 -4.21 5.75
C VAL A 99 -9.04 -5.25 4.64
N ALA A 100 -8.18 -4.96 3.68
CA ALA A 100 -7.97 -5.81 2.51
C ALA A 100 -7.47 -7.20 2.93
N GLY A 101 -8.07 -8.24 2.36
CA GLY A 101 -7.64 -9.62 2.45
C GLY A 101 -6.65 -10.00 1.35
N SER A 102 -6.38 -11.30 1.25
CA SER A 102 -5.49 -11.86 0.21
C SER A 102 -6.10 -11.85 -1.19
N SER A 103 -7.40 -11.59 -1.31
CA SER A 103 -8.12 -11.52 -2.58
C SER A 103 -9.15 -10.42 -2.52
N GLU A 104 -8.96 -9.39 -3.34
CA GLU A 104 -9.93 -8.31 -3.50
C GLU A 104 -10.48 -8.30 -4.93
N PRO A 105 -11.74 -7.90 -5.14
CA PRO A 105 -12.28 -7.69 -6.48
C PRO A 105 -11.58 -6.51 -7.19
N ALA A 106 -11.74 -6.42 -8.51
CA ALA A 106 -11.22 -5.29 -9.28
C ALA A 106 -11.94 -3.97 -8.97
N SER A 107 -13.20 -4.04 -8.53
CA SER A 107 -14.03 -2.89 -8.15
C SER A 107 -15.03 -3.26 -7.06
N TYR A 108 -15.51 -2.25 -6.34
CA TYR A 108 -16.60 -2.36 -5.36
C TYR A 108 -17.77 -1.50 -5.81
N SER A 109 -18.99 -2.01 -5.66
CA SER A 109 -20.20 -1.33 -6.12
C SER A 109 -21.16 -1.06 -4.97
N TRP A 110 -21.56 0.20 -4.82
CA TRP A 110 -22.59 0.63 -3.89
C TRP A 110 -23.91 0.81 -4.63
N GLY A 111 -24.96 0.19 -4.12
CA GLY A 111 -26.33 0.41 -4.60
C GLY A 111 -26.86 1.75 -4.08
N LEU A 112 -27.35 2.61 -4.97
CA LEU A 112 -27.86 3.94 -4.64
C LEU A 112 -29.37 3.93 -4.34
N GLY A 113 -30.08 2.82 -4.52
CA GLY A 113 -31.51 2.68 -4.20
C GLY A 113 -32.47 3.38 -5.18
N THR A 114 -32.07 4.53 -5.73
CA THR A 114 -32.78 5.29 -6.77
C THR A 114 -31.78 5.78 -7.83
N THR A 115 -32.28 6.22 -8.98
CA THR A 115 -31.45 6.95 -9.95
C THR A 115 -31.13 8.33 -9.40
N ARG A 116 -29.85 8.62 -9.14
CA ARG A 116 -29.39 9.91 -8.63
C ARG A 116 -27.93 10.15 -8.97
N LYS A 117 -27.53 11.43 -8.92
CA LYS A 117 -26.12 11.82 -9.06
C LYS A 117 -25.36 11.39 -7.82
N ALA A 118 -24.22 10.75 -8.02
CA ALA A 118 -23.34 10.30 -6.97
C ALA A 118 -21.87 10.43 -7.37
N THR A 119 -21.04 10.58 -6.34
CA THR A 119 -19.59 10.50 -6.40
C THR A 119 -19.11 9.41 -5.45
N GLY A 120 -17.99 8.79 -5.78
CA GLY A 120 -17.39 7.75 -4.95
C GLY A 120 -15.88 7.87 -4.97
N LYS A 121 -15.25 7.64 -3.83
CA LYS A 121 -13.80 7.55 -3.69
C LYS A 121 -13.45 6.35 -2.82
N ILE A 122 -12.36 5.68 -3.14
CA ILE A 122 -11.70 4.72 -2.25
C ILE A 122 -10.25 5.17 -2.07
N LEU A 123 -9.81 5.38 -0.84
CA LEU A 123 -8.43 5.70 -0.48
C LEU A 123 -7.82 4.49 0.24
N SER A 124 -6.62 4.04 -0.16
CA SER A 124 -5.90 2.96 0.53
C SER A 124 -4.74 3.49 1.37
N TYR A 125 -4.59 2.93 2.57
CA TYR A 125 -3.56 3.25 3.54
C TYR A 125 -2.84 1.99 4.03
N VAL A 126 -1.54 2.12 4.24
CA VAL A 126 -0.65 1.04 4.68
C VAL A 126 -0.15 1.33 6.08
N GLY A 127 0.10 0.29 6.88
CA GLY A 127 0.60 0.42 8.25
C GLY A 127 -0.47 0.95 9.21
N VAL A 128 -1.75 0.72 8.90
CA VAL A 128 -2.89 0.97 9.80
C VAL A 128 -3.15 -0.29 10.62
N ASP A 129 -3.63 -0.12 11.85
CA ASP A 129 -4.06 -1.22 12.72
C ASP A 129 -5.24 -2.00 12.09
N PRO A 130 -5.31 -3.35 12.20
CA PRO A 130 -6.47 -4.12 11.75
C PRO A 130 -7.80 -3.75 12.43
N ALA A 131 -7.76 -3.08 13.59
CA ALA A 131 -8.86 -2.32 14.17
C ALA A 131 -8.62 -0.82 13.90
N PRO A 132 -8.95 -0.33 12.69
CA PRO A 132 -8.29 0.85 12.13
C PRO A 132 -8.75 2.18 12.70
N ILE A 133 -9.95 2.24 13.28
CA ILE A 133 -10.60 3.50 13.60
C ILE A 133 -10.36 3.83 15.06
N GLU A 134 -9.76 4.98 15.29
CA GLU A 134 -9.56 5.50 16.64
C GLU A 134 -10.76 6.37 17.07
N VAL A 135 -11.06 7.38 16.27
CA VAL A 135 -12.15 8.34 16.51
C VAL A 135 -12.59 8.97 15.20
N THR A 136 -13.88 9.31 15.10
CA THR A 136 -14.44 10.07 13.99
C THR A 136 -15.31 11.21 14.50
N SER A 137 -15.48 12.25 13.69
CA SER A 137 -16.46 13.31 13.96
C SER A 137 -16.92 13.94 12.66
N THR A 138 -18.17 14.39 12.62
CA THR A 138 -18.78 15.01 11.44
C THR A 138 -19.19 16.46 11.70
N THR A 139 -19.21 17.25 10.63
CA THR A 139 -19.80 18.60 10.59
C THR A 139 -20.55 18.76 9.27
N ALA A 140 -21.56 19.62 9.25
CA ALA A 140 -22.33 19.92 8.03
C ALA A 140 -22.94 21.31 8.11
N GLY A 141 -23.20 21.94 6.96
CA GLY A 141 -23.77 23.29 6.87
C GLY A 141 -24.72 23.46 5.69
N ALA A 142 -25.74 24.30 5.88
CA ALA A 142 -26.84 24.51 4.95
C ALA A 142 -26.61 25.60 3.88
N SER A 143 -25.39 26.15 3.75
CA SER A 143 -24.99 27.34 2.93
C SER A 143 -25.01 28.69 3.66
N SER A 144 -24.03 28.96 4.53
CA SER A 144 -23.90 30.27 5.20
C SER A 144 -22.63 31.03 4.85
N GLY A 145 -21.88 30.58 3.83
CA GLY A 145 -20.59 31.13 3.44
C GLY A 145 -19.77 30.13 2.64
N THR A 146 -18.51 30.48 2.40
CA THR A 146 -17.54 29.68 1.63
C THR A 146 -16.46 29.04 2.49
N SER A 147 -16.63 29.07 3.82
CA SER A 147 -15.62 28.65 4.80
C SER A 147 -16.21 27.53 5.65
N ASP A 148 -15.80 26.30 5.34
CA ASP A 148 -16.49 25.11 5.77
C ASP A 148 -15.57 24.29 6.69
N ALA A 149 -15.80 24.42 8.00
CA ALA A 149 -14.95 23.84 9.03
C ALA A 149 -15.24 22.34 9.25
N ALA A 150 -14.24 21.49 9.00
CA ALA A 150 -14.25 20.11 9.43
C ALA A 150 -14.06 20.01 10.95
N ALA A 151 -14.64 18.97 11.55
CA ALA A 151 -14.53 18.72 12.99
C ALA A 151 -13.06 18.57 13.44
N SER A 152 -12.70 19.19 14.56
CA SER A 152 -11.48 18.81 15.26
C SER A 152 -11.74 17.55 16.09
N ILE A 153 -10.83 16.58 15.99
CA ILE A 153 -10.85 15.35 16.80
C ILE A 153 -9.63 15.32 17.71
N THR A 154 -9.69 14.55 18.79
CA THR A 154 -8.53 14.32 19.67
C THR A 154 -8.02 12.91 19.46
N THR A 155 -6.82 12.81 18.92
CA THR A 155 -6.10 11.54 18.78
C THR A 155 -5.43 11.16 20.10
N THR A 156 -5.28 9.87 20.35
CA THR A 156 -4.73 9.25 21.56
C THR A 156 -3.43 8.51 21.25
N VAL A 157 -3.14 8.31 19.96
CA VAL A 157 -1.92 7.63 19.48
C VAL A 157 -1.07 8.61 18.65
N ASN A 158 0.24 8.59 18.89
CA ASN A 158 1.20 9.35 18.08
C ASN A 158 1.25 8.81 16.65
N ASN A 159 1.61 9.66 15.68
CA ASN A 159 1.69 9.34 14.26
C ASN A 159 0.36 8.85 13.64
N THR A 160 -0.77 9.22 14.23
CA THR A 160 -2.10 8.91 13.71
C THR A 160 -2.31 9.59 12.37
N LYS A 161 -2.82 8.85 11.38
CA LYS A 161 -3.22 9.45 10.11
C LYS A 161 -4.64 9.96 10.20
N VAL A 162 -4.78 11.28 10.01
CA VAL A 162 -6.06 11.96 10.09
C VAL A 162 -6.53 12.26 8.67
N LEU A 163 -7.66 11.68 8.30
CA LEU A 163 -8.33 11.91 7.02
C LEU A 163 -9.42 12.94 7.23
N LEU A 164 -9.56 13.84 6.26
CA LEU A 164 -10.67 14.76 6.17
C LEU A 164 -11.35 14.53 4.83
N ASP A 165 -12.60 14.16 4.88
CA ASP A 165 -13.42 13.92 3.71
C ASP A 165 -14.58 14.90 3.70
N PHE A 166 -14.84 15.48 2.53
CA PHE A 166 -15.78 16.58 2.36
C PHE A 166 -16.57 16.40 1.07
N ALA A 167 -17.85 16.71 1.15
CA ALA A 167 -18.74 16.77 0.01
C ALA A 167 -19.64 17.99 0.08
N ALA A 168 -19.96 18.53 -1.08
CA ALA A 168 -20.87 19.66 -1.26
C ALA A 168 -21.64 19.51 -2.56
N ASN A 169 -22.79 20.18 -2.65
CA ASN A 169 -23.63 20.19 -3.84
C ASN A 169 -23.94 21.62 -4.24
N ASP A 170 -23.73 21.97 -5.50
CA ASP A 170 -24.17 23.23 -6.06
C ASP A 170 -25.31 23.00 -7.05
N SER A 171 -26.49 23.54 -6.75
CA SER A 171 -27.65 23.49 -7.65
C SER A 171 -27.47 24.33 -8.93
N LEU A 172 -26.54 25.28 -8.94
CA LEU A 172 -26.26 26.17 -10.08
C LEU A 172 -25.24 25.58 -11.05
N GLY A 173 -24.59 24.47 -10.68
CA GLY A 173 -23.92 23.57 -11.60
C GLY A 173 -22.42 23.77 -11.77
N SER A 174 -21.73 24.54 -10.93
CA SER A 174 -20.26 24.53 -10.90
C SER A 174 -19.67 25.20 -9.66
N PHE A 175 -18.73 24.52 -9.01
CA PHE A 175 -17.94 25.08 -7.92
C PHE A 175 -16.58 24.39 -7.82
N THR A 176 -15.66 24.99 -7.06
CA THR A 176 -14.38 24.39 -6.70
C THR A 176 -14.27 24.17 -5.19
N ILE A 177 -13.43 23.20 -4.80
CA ILE A 177 -13.11 22.90 -3.40
C ILE A 177 -11.60 23.09 -3.22
N THR A 178 -11.23 24.05 -2.38
CA THR A 178 -9.86 24.30 -1.96
C THR A 178 -9.56 23.56 -0.66
N PRO A 179 -8.51 22.71 -0.61
CA PRO A 179 -8.12 21.99 0.60
C PRO A 179 -7.74 22.94 1.75
N PRO A 180 -7.96 22.55 3.02
CA PRO A 180 -7.36 23.19 4.17
C PRO A 180 -5.84 23.18 4.09
N GLY A 181 -5.23 24.28 4.54
CA GLY A 181 -3.77 24.37 4.68
C GLY A 181 -3.20 23.28 5.61
N SER A 182 -1.93 22.90 5.38
CA SER A 182 -1.24 21.85 6.13
C SER A 182 -1.91 20.47 6.03
N THR A 183 -2.55 20.18 4.89
CA THR A 183 -3.06 18.86 4.52
C THR A 183 -2.53 18.49 3.13
N THR A 184 -2.55 17.19 2.81
CA THR A 184 -2.23 16.69 1.47
C THR A 184 -3.50 16.18 0.79
N LYS A 185 -3.90 16.83 -0.30
CA LYS A 185 -5.02 16.37 -1.13
C LYS A 185 -4.71 14.98 -1.71
N ARG A 186 -5.65 14.04 -1.56
CA ARG A 186 -5.53 12.65 -2.04
C ARG A 186 -6.44 12.33 -3.22
N ALA A 187 -7.68 12.79 -3.17
CA ALA A 187 -8.65 12.53 -4.22
C ALA A 187 -9.69 13.64 -4.30
N SER A 188 -10.22 13.89 -5.49
CA SER A 188 -11.41 14.72 -5.68
C SER A 188 -12.14 14.30 -6.93
N VAL A 189 -13.47 14.34 -6.91
CA VAL A 189 -14.30 14.04 -8.06
C VAL A 189 -15.57 14.87 -8.01
N PHE A 190 -16.06 15.27 -9.18
CA PHE A 190 -17.30 16.01 -9.36
C PHE A 190 -18.17 15.26 -10.37
N THR A 191 -19.49 15.28 -10.18
CA THR A 191 -20.42 14.74 -11.18
C THR A 191 -20.40 15.61 -12.44
N SER A 192 -20.53 14.99 -13.62
CA SER A 192 -20.69 15.66 -14.91
C SER A 192 -22.16 15.70 -15.34
N GLY A 193 -22.46 16.40 -16.43
CA GLY A 193 -23.83 16.57 -16.95
C GLY A 193 -24.40 17.95 -16.65
N SER A 194 -25.69 18.15 -16.96
CA SER A 194 -26.39 19.42 -16.74
C SER A 194 -27.06 19.51 -15.36
N GLY A 195 -27.34 20.73 -14.90
CA GLY A 195 -28.00 20.99 -13.62
C GLY A 195 -27.04 20.97 -12.44
N SER A 196 -27.49 20.44 -11.30
CA SER A 196 -26.70 20.36 -10.07
C SER A 196 -25.37 19.64 -10.24
N VAL A 197 -24.36 20.03 -9.47
CA VAL A 197 -23.08 19.32 -9.39
C VAL A 197 -22.83 18.91 -7.96
N LEU A 198 -22.60 17.62 -7.75
CA LEU A 198 -22.06 17.07 -6.51
C LEU A 198 -20.54 16.99 -6.65
N GLY A 199 -19.82 17.54 -5.66
CA GLY A 199 -18.37 17.53 -5.63
C GLY A 199 -17.86 17.02 -4.29
N THR A 200 -16.81 16.22 -4.32
CA THR A 200 -16.26 15.60 -3.13
C THR A 200 -14.73 15.63 -3.16
N GLN A 201 -14.08 15.78 -2.01
CA GLN A 201 -12.63 15.88 -1.87
C GLN A 201 -12.17 15.21 -0.57
N ALA A 202 -11.06 14.48 -0.65
CA ALA A 202 -10.42 13.82 0.47
C ALA A 202 -8.97 14.27 0.58
N GLN A 203 -8.50 14.45 1.80
CA GLN A 203 -7.12 14.77 2.12
C GLN A 203 -6.71 14.14 3.45
N ASP A 204 -5.42 14.14 3.73
CA ASP A 204 -4.92 13.69 5.01
C ASP A 204 -3.80 14.55 5.57
N LEU A 205 -3.51 14.30 6.84
CA LEU A 205 -2.33 14.79 7.56
C LEU A 205 -1.85 13.73 8.56
N THR A 206 -0.61 13.86 9.00
CA THR A 206 -0.07 13.05 10.11
C THR A 206 -0.13 13.86 11.39
N GLN A 207 -0.87 13.35 12.38
CA GLN A 207 -0.88 13.87 13.74
C GLN A 207 0.28 13.25 14.51
N ALA A 208 1.45 13.91 14.46
CA ALA A 208 2.70 13.36 14.99
C ALA A 208 2.63 13.06 16.50
N THR A 209 2.03 13.97 17.27
CA THR A 209 1.81 13.81 18.70
C THR A 209 0.31 13.69 18.97
N ALA A 210 -0.07 12.70 19.79
CA ALA A 210 -1.43 12.54 20.28
C ALA A 210 -1.96 13.85 20.86
N GLY A 211 -3.21 14.17 20.55
CA GLY A 211 -3.86 15.43 20.89
C GLY A 211 -4.84 15.90 19.83
N ALA A 212 -5.34 17.11 20.03
CA ALA A 212 -6.29 17.76 19.13
C ALA A 212 -5.65 18.02 17.76
N THR A 213 -6.39 17.71 16.69
CA THR A 213 -5.97 17.98 15.30
C THR A 213 -6.03 19.46 14.93
N GLY A 214 -6.71 20.25 15.76
CA GLY A 214 -7.19 21.58 15.42
C GLY A 214 -8.29 21.55 14.37
N THR A 215 -8.92 22.71 14.16
CA THR A 215 -9.92 22.90 13.11
C THR A 215 -9.22 23.00 11.76
N LYS A 216 -9.76 22.31 10.75
CA LYS A 216 -9.32 22.40 9.35
C LYS A 216 -10.49 22.87 8.51
N THR A 217 -10.25 23.84 7.64
CA THR A 217 -11.31 24.54 6.92
C THR A 217 -11.14 24.34 5.43
N PHE A 218 -12.16 23.77 4.79
CA PHE A 218 -12.29 23.74 3.35
C PHE A 218 -12.81 25.10 2.87
N THR A 219 -12.41 25.51 1.67
CA THR A 219 -12.96 26.71 1.04
C THR A 219 -13.64 26.34 -0.28
N THR A 220 -14.95 26.56 -0.35
CA THR A 220 -15.75 26.39 -1.57
C THR A 220 -15.80 27.70 -2.36
N SER A 221 -15.90 27.66 -3.70
CA SER A 221 -16.01 28.89 -4.50
C SER A 221 -17.38 29.56 -4.47
N ALA A 222 -18.37 28.94 -3.82
CA ALA A 222 -19.74 29.40 -3.72
C ALA A 222 -20.30 29.02 -2.34
N SER A 223 -21.29 29.78 -1.85
CA SER A 223 -21.98 29.43 -0.60
C SER A 223 -23.01 28.33 -0.89
N ILE A 224 -22.66 27.09 -0.55
CA ILE A 224 -23.39 25.88 -0.93
C ILE A 224 -23.52 24.91 0.26
N PRO A 225 -24.50 23.99 0.24
CA PRO A 225 -24.65 23.02 1.30
C PRO A 225 -23.49 22.00 1.25
N TRP A 226 -23.05 21.57 2.43
CA TRP A 226 -21.89 20.69 2.57
C TRP A 226 -21.97 19.79 3.79
N GLY A 227 -21.10 18.78 3.80
CA GLY A 227 -20.85 17.88 4.92
C GLY A 227 -19.39 17.41 4.90
N ALA A 228 -18.84 17.17 6.08
CA ALA A 228 -17.48 16.68 6.26
C ALA A 228 -17.43 15.62 7.37
N ILE A 229 -16.53 14.66 7.21
CA ILE A 229 -16.10 13.76 8.27
C ILE A 229 -14.59 13.88 8.47
N THR A 230 -14.16 13.82 9.72
CA THR A 230 -12.75 13.67 10.10
C THR A 230 -12.58 12.30 10.75
N ILE A 231 -11.57 11.54 10.31
CA ILE A 231 -11.32 10.15 10.70
C ILE A 231 -9.88 10.03 11.18
N ALA A 232 -9.65 9.50 12.38
CA ALA A 232 -8.33 9.09 12.84
C ALA A 232 -8.11 7.60 12.56
N LEU A 233 -7.14 7.31 11.71
CA LEU A 233 -6.64 5.96 11.46
C LEU A 233 -5.50 5.64 12.41
N LYS A 234 -5.74 4.63 13.25
CA LYS A 234 -4.79 4.14 14.24
C LYS A 234 -3.59 3.49 13.52
N PRO A 235 -2.35 3.90 13.83
CA PRO A 235 -1.18 3.23 13.26
C PRO A 235 -1.07 1.80 13.80
N GLY A 236 -0.68 0.86 12.92
CA GLY A 236 -0.53 -0.55 13.27
C GLY A 236 0.81 -0.88 13.94
N THR A 237 1.12 -2.17 13.98
CA THR A 237 2.47 -2.66 14.30
C THR A 237 3.33 -2.55 13.05
N GLY A 238 4.48 -1.88 13.14
CA GLY A 238 5.34 -1.69 11.98
C GLY A 238 5.75 -3.01 11.35
N ALA A 239 5.59 -3.11 10.04
CA ALA A 239 5.90 -4.28 9.22
C ALA A 239 6.84 -3.90 8.07
N LEU A 240 7.62 -4.88 7.64
CA LEU A 240 8.50 -4.80 6.48
C LEU A 240 8.08 -5.90 5.51
N SER A 241 7.65 -5.52 4.31
CA SER A 241 7.14 -6.46 3.31
C SER A 241 7.44 -6.01 1.89
N PHE A 242 7.44 -6.96 0.96
CA PHE A 242 7.28 -6.61 -0.45
C PHE A 242 5.83 -6.25 -0.72
N ASP A 243 5.59 -5.14 -1.42
CA ASP A 243 4.29 -4.79 -1.99
C ASP A 243 4.00 -5.68 -3.21
N ALA A 244 5.01 -5.82 -4.07
CA ALA A 244 5.05 -6.83 -5.12
C ALA A 244 6.37 -7.59 -5.01
N ALA A 245 6.29 -8.92 -4.90
CA ALA A 245 7.47 -9.77 -4.85
C ALA A 245 8.33 -9.54 -6.11
N PRO A 246 9.67 -9.40 -5.98
CA PRO A 246 10.53 -9.28 -7.14
C PRO A 246 10.38 -10.50 -8.04
N ALA A 247 10.14 -10.25 -9.33
CA ALA A 247 10.06 -11.29 -10.35
C ALA A 247 11.10 -11.02 -11.42
N THR A 248 11.78 -12.07 -11.88
CA THR A 248 12.59 -12.01 -13.08
C THR A 248 11.71 -12.30 -14.29
N PRO A 249 11.74 -11.46 -15.35
CA PRO A 249 11.01 -11.75 -16.57
C PRO A 249 11.54 -13.04 -17.23
N ALA A 250 10.76 -13.58 -18.18
CA ALA A 250 11.30 -14.55 -19.11
C ALA A 250 12.44 -13.91 -19.91
N LEU A 251 13.57 -14.61 -20.00
CA LEU A 251 14.69 -14.18 -20.84
C LEU A 251 14.39 -14.50 -22.31
N PRO A 252 14.85 -13.68 -23.26
CA PRO A 252 14.77 -13.99 -24.68
C PRO A 252 15.42 -15.33 -25.03
N ASN A 253 14.97 -15.95 -26.13
CA ASN A 253 15.57 -17.15 -26.67
C ASN A 253 17.04 -16.90 -27.07
N VAL A 254 17.88 -17.93 -26.90
CA VAL A 254 19.29 -17.91 -27.27
C VAL A 254 19.49 -18.81 -28.50
N THR A 255 20.06 -18.25 -29.57
CA THR A 255 20.41 -19.03 -30.76
C THR A 255 21.85 -19.52 -30.62
N LEU A 256 22.05 -20.81 -30.37
CA LEU A 256 23.39 -21.37 -30.20
C LEU A 256 24.15 -21.40 -31.54
N ASN A 257 25.30 -20.72 -31.59
CA ASN A 257 26.16 -20.61 -32.77
C ASN A 257 27.63 -20.94 -32.46
N GLY A 258 27.89 -21.62 -31.33
CA GLY A 258 29.23 -21.99 -30.89
C GLY A 258 30.08 -20.83 -30.36
N GLN A 259 29.48 -19.66 -30.11
CA GLN A 259 30.14 -18.49 -29.50
C GLN A 259 29.55 -18.20 -28.13
N THR A 260 30.32 -17.52 -27.28
CA THR A 260 29.79 -16.94 -26.04
C THR A 260 28.77 -15.87 -26.41
N GLN A 261 27.62 -15.86 -25.74
CA GLN A 261 26.59 -14.83 -25.96
C GLN A 261 26.18 -14.18 -24.64
N THR A 262 25.63 -12.98 -24.77
CA THR A 262 24.98 -12.28 -23.65
C THR A 262 23.57 -11.95 -24.07
N THR A 263 22.60 -12.49 -23.34
CA THR A 263 21.19 -12.22 -23.57
C THR A 263 20.72 -11.23 -22.52
N ASN A 264 20.22 -10.09 -22.99
CA ASN A 264 19.79 -8.99 -22.14
C ASN A 264 18.27 -9.00 -21.94
N ALA A 265 17.82 -8.60 -20.75
CA ALA A 265 16.42 -8.35 -20.44
C ALA A 265 16.26 -7.19 -19.46
N THR A 266 15.02 -6.73 -19.30
CA THR A 266 14.66 -5.69 -18.32
C THR A 266 14.15 -6.31 -17.02
N MET A 267 14.82 -6.07 -15.89
CA MET A 267 14.32 -6.48 -14.58
C MET A 267 12.94 -5.87 -14.31
N SER A 268 12.02 -6.68 -13.75
CA SER A 268 10.71 -6.17 -13.35
C SER A 268 10.86 -5.27 -12.14
N ASN A 269 10.04 -4.20 -12.09
CA ASN A 269 10.00 -3.35 -10.91
C ASN A 269 9.46 -4.13 -9.70
N PHE A 270 10.01 -3.84 -8.53
CA PHE A 270 9.51 -4.33 -7.26
C PHE A 270 9.30 -3.15 -6.30
N ALA A 271 8.57 -3.41 -5.22
CA ALA A 271 8.32 -2.40 -4.22
C ALA A 271 8.42 -3.00 -2.81
N VAL A 272 8.92 -2.20 -1.88
CA VAL A 272 9.10 -2.54 -0.47
C VAL A 272 8.32 -1.54 0.35
N ASP A 273 7.46 -2.05 1.22
CA ASP A 273 6.70 -1.28 2.18
C ASP A 273 7.40 -1.39 3.54
N ASP A 274 8.07 -0.31 3.96
CA ASP A 274 8.67 -0.21 5.30
C ASP A 274 7.83 0.72 6.18
N THR A 275 7.08 0.09 7.08
CA THR A 275 6.30 0.77 8.13
C THR A 275 6.94 0.57 9.51
N THR A 276 8.11 -0.05 9.59
CA THR A 276 8.82 -0.34 10.85
C THR A 276 9.34 0.93 11.52
N SER A 277 9.86 0.80 12.74
CA SER A 277 10.53 1.87 13.48
C SER A 277 11.90 2.28 12.92
N GLY A 278 12.24 1.92 11.67
CA GLY A 278 13.42 2.44 10.96
C GLY A 278 14.72 1.75 11.34
N SER A 279 14.69 0.43 11.55
CA SER A 279 15.89 -0.38 11.83
C SER A 279 16.82 -0.53 10.61
N GLY A 280 16.41 -0.01 9.46
CA GLY A 280 17.03 -0.31 8.17
C GLY A 280 16.54 -1.66 7.63
N TRP A 281 16.83 -1.94 6.36
CA TRP A 281 16.51 -3.19 5.70
C TRP A 281 17.41 -3.44 4.49
N ASN A 282 17.44 -4.68 4.03
CA ASN A 282 18.12 -5.04 2.80
C ASN A 282 17.30 -6.05 2.00
N VAL A 283 17.52 -6.04 0.68
CA VAL A 283 17.01 -7.07 -0.23
C VAL A 283 18.21 -7.87 -0.72
N THR A 284 18.14 -9.18 -0.52
CA THR A 284 19.12 -10.13 -1.05
C THR A 284 18.47 -11.09 -2.03
N VAL A 285 19.27 -11.62 -2.95
CA VAL A 285 18.86 -12.65 -3.91
C VAL A 285 19.92 -13.72 -4.00
N ALA A 286 19.48 -14.98 -4.06
CA ALA A 286 20.32 -16.14 -4.29
C ALA A 286 19.61 -17.13 -5.20
N GLY A 287 20.37 -18.03 -5.80
CA GLY A 287 19.85 -19.25 -6.38
C GLY A 287 19.26 -20.15 -5.29
N ASN A 288 18.04 -20.63 -5.48
CA ASN A 288 17.34 -21.46 -4.53
C ASN A 288 17.77 -22.94 -4.64
N ALA A 289 18.51 -23.43 -3.65
CA ALA A 289 18.97 -24.81 -3.57
C ALA A 289 18.03 -25.74 -2.78
N SER A 290 16.83 -25.27 -2.40
CA SER A 290 15.86 -26.09 -1.66
C SER A 290 15.38 -27.27 -2.50
N ALA A 291 14.90 -28.33 -1.84
CA ALA A 291 14.42 -29.53 -2.52
C ALA A 291 13.40 -29.20 -3.63
N GLY A 292 13.64 -29.73 -4.82
CA GLY A 292 12.81 -29.48 -6.01
C GLY A 292 13.19 -28.26 -6.84
N ASN A 293 14.14 -27.43 -6.38
CA ASN A 293 14.60 -26.23 -7.06
C ASN A 293 16.04 -26.37 -7.60
N SER A 294 16.47 -25.40 -8.40
CA SER A 294 17.87 -25.27 -8.82
C SER A 294 18.43 -23.87 -8.57
N ALA A 295 19.58 -23.81 -7.91
CA ALA A 295 20.29 -22.56 -7.63
C ALA A 295 21.05 -21.97 -8.83
N VAL A 296 21.18 -22.75 -9.90
CA VAL A 296 21.75 -22.34 -11.19
C VAL A 296 20.77 -22.70 -12.31
N PHE A 297 20.97 -22.14 -13.51
CA PHE A 297 20.22 -22.64 -14.66
C PHE A 297 20.51 -24.11 -14.88
N LYS A 298 19.46 -24.92 -14.90
CA LYS A 298 19.52 -26.37 -15.10
C LYS A 298 18.40 -26.80 -16.05
N GLN A 299 18.67 -27.86 -16.79
CA GLN A 299 17.66 -28.53 -17.62
C GLN A 299 16.39 -28.85 -16.83
N TYR A 300 15.26 -28.42 -17.38
CA TYR A 300 13.94 -28.52 -16.78
C TYR A 300 12.92 -28.91 -17.85
N CYS A 301 12.09 -29.91 -17.53
CA CYS A 301 10.93 -30.25 -18.34
C CYS A 301 9.70 -29.53 -17.78
N PRO A 302 9.09 -28.57 -18.50
CA PRO A 302 7.87 -27.88 -18.07
C PRO A 302 6.59 -28.69 -18.25
N ASN A 303 6.60 -29.69 -19.12
CA ASN A 303 5.44 -30.52 -19.42
C ASN A 303 5.44 -31.81 -18.60
N ALA A 304 4.36 -32.59 -18.69
CA ALA A 304 4.33 -33.95 -18.13
C ALA A 304 5.45 -34.84 -18.70
N THR A 305 5.82 -34.61 -19.97
CA THR A 305 6.93 -35.27 -20.64
C THR A 305 7.63 -34.31 -21.61
N CYS A 306 8.95 -34.39 -21.71
CA CYS A 306 9.77 -33.67 -22.69
C CYS A 306 10.68 -34.71 -23.38
N GLY A 307 10.19 -35.27 -24.49
CA GLY A 307 10.79 -36.47 -25.06
C GLY A 307 10.67 -37.66 -24.10
N SER A 308 11.79 -38.27 -23.72
CA SER A 308 11.84 -39.39 -22.76
C SER A 308 11.83 -38.96 -21.29
N ASP A 309 12.03 -37.67 -21.02
CA ASP A 309 12.13 -37.16 -19.66
C ASP A 309 10.74 -36.88 -19.08
N THR A 310 10.54 -37.26 -17.81
CA THR A 310 9.28 -37.02 -17.09
C THR A 310 9.33 -35.69 -16.36
N GLY A 311 8.26 -34.92 -16.42
CA GLY A 311 8.10 -33.66 -15.72
C GLY A 311 6.70 -33.52 -15.09
N PRO A 312 6.34 -32.32 -14.61
CA PRO A 312 7.17 -31.12 -14.56
C PRO A 312 8.30 -31.25 -13.53
N GLY A 313 9.54 -30.92 -13.91
CA GLY A 313 10.67 -31.05 -12.98
C GLY A 313 12.06 -30.84 -13.59
N TYR A 314 13.04 -30.70 -12.71
CA TYR A 314 14.46 -30.66 -13.09
C TYR A 314 14.97 -32.04 -13.49
N ILE A 315 15.71 -32.11 -14.60
CA ILE A 315 16.23 -33.37 -15.12
C ILE A 315 17.39 -33.87 -14.23
N SER A 316 17.34 -35.15 -13.85
CA SER A 316 18.41 -35.78 -13.07
C SER A 316 19.68 -35.89 -13.92
N GLY A 317 20.81 -35.41 -13.40
CA GLY A 317 22.06 -35.32 -14.17
C GLY A 317 22.01 -34.33 -15.36
N GLY A 318 20.94 -33.53 -15.48
CA GLY A 318 20.77 -32.59 -16.57
C GLY A 318 21.81 -31.47 -16.57
N ALA A 319 22.11 -30.95 -17.75
CA ALA A 319 23.12 -29.91 -17.95
C ALA A 319 22.79 -28.62 -17.19
N THR A 320 23.84 -27.90 -16.80
CA THR A 320 23.76 -26.65 -16.03
C THR A 320 24.61 -25.55 -16.64
N LEU A 321 24.23 -24.30 -16.40
CA LEU A 321 25.15 -23.17 -16.54
C LEU A 321 25.97 -22.98 -15.26
N PRO A 322 27.16 -22.35 -15.34
CA PRO A 322 27.92 -21.94 -14.16
C PRO A 322 27.13 -20.99 -13.26
N ALA A 323 27.40 -21.01 -11.96
CA ALA A 323 26.82 -20.03 -11.03
C ALA A 323 27.23 -18.59 -11.41
N GLY A 324 26.31 -17.64 -11.25
CA GLY A 324 26.53 -16.24 -11.64
C GLY A 324 26.44 -16.00 -13.15
N SER A 325 25.86 -16.94 -13.91
CA SER A 325 25.60 -16.72 -15.34
C SER A 325 24.56 -15.65 -15.56
N LEU A 326 23.62 -15.46 -14.64
CA LEU A 326 22.65 -14.37 -14.65
C LEU A 326 23.05 -13.29 -13.66
N THR A 327 23.19 -12.08 -14.17
CA THR A 327 23.59 -10.90 -13.38
C THR A 327 22.56 -9.78 -13.45
N LEU A 328 22.48 -8.99 -12.38
CA LEU A 328 21.66 -7.78 -12.29
C LEU A 328 22.55 -6.54 -12.20
N ASN A 329 22.29 -5.57 -13.08
CA ASN A 329 22.83 -4.22 -13.02
C ASN A 329 21.71 -3.22 -12.68
N THR A 330 21.93 -2.41 -11.66
CA THR A 330 20.96 -1.44 -11.14
C THR A 330 21.36 0.01 -11.41
N ALA A 331 22.36 0.27 -12.27
CA ALA A 331 22.91 1.62 -12.48
C ALA A 331 21.88 2.62 -13.05
N SER A 332 20.93 2.13 -13.85
CA SER A 332 19.82 2.92 -14.41
C SER A 332 18.59 2.99 -13.51
N ALA A 333 18.52 2.12 -12.50
CA ALA A 333 17.35 2.00 -11.64
C ALA A 333 17.29 3.16 -10.64
N SER A 334 16.07 3.59 -10.34
CA SER A 334 15.79 4.64 -9.37
C SER A 334 14.68 4.21 -8.41
N TRP A 335 14.62 4.90 -7.28
CA TRP A 335 13.55 4.75 -6.30
C TRP A 335 12.58 5.91 -6.40
N SER A 336 11.30 5.59 -6.24
CA SER A 336 10.22 6.55 -6.07
C SER A 336 9.43 6.19 -4.81
N THR A 337 8.80 7.18 -4.20
CA THR A 337 7.90 6.96 -3.07
C THR A 337 6.68 7.87 -3.17
N THR A 338 5.53 7.38 -2.73
CA THR A 338 4.33 8.17 -2.53
C THR A 338 3.99 8.12 -1.05
N GLY A 339 4.15 9.24 -0.34
CA GLY A 339 3.85 9.29 1.10
C GLY A 339 4.90 8.70 2.04
N GLY A 340 6.04 8.21 1.51
CA GLY A 340 7.24 7.94 2.29
C GLY A 340 7.99 9.21 2.71
N SER A 341 8.99 9.03 3.55
CA SER A 341 9.82 10.12 4.09
C SER A 341 11.28 9.69 4.18
N GLY A 342 12.21 10.65 4.27
CA GLY A 342 13.64 10.38 4.42
C GLY A 342 14.34 9.96 3.13
N SER A 343 15.52 9.36 3.26
CA SER A 343 16.39 9.00 2.13
C SER A 343 15.97 7.68 1.47
N ALA A 344 16.05 7.65 0.13
CA ALA A 344 15.78 6.45 -0.65
C ALA A 344 16.76 5.31 -0.33
N PRO A 345 16.34 4.04 -0.48
CA PRO A 345 17.23 2.89 -0.40
C PRO A 345 18.34 2.95 -1.44
N VAL A 346 19.47 2.30 -1.15
CA VAL A 346 20.65 2.32 -2.02
C VAL A 346 20.77 0.99 -2.75
N PHE A 347 20.79 1.05 -4.08
CA PHE A 347 21.13 -0.09 -4.91
C PHE A 347 22.62 -0.44 -4.80
N GLN A 348 22.91 -1.74 -4.75
CA GLN A 348 24.26 -2.26 -4.52
C GLN A 348 24.95 -2.79 -5.79
N CYS A 349 24.19 -2.97 -6.89
CA CYS A 349 24.67 -3.60 -8.12
C CYS A 349 24.89 -2.58 -9.25
N ASN A 350 25.39 -1.39 -8.91
CA ASN A 350 25.51 -0.25 -9.83
C ASN A 350 26.87 -0.20 -10.54
N SER A 351 27.97 -0.47 -9.85
CA SER A 351 29.33 -0.48 -10.39
C SER A 351 29.77 -1.87 -10.83
N THR A 352 29.31 -2.90 -10.12
CA THR A 352 29.53 -4.31 -10.42
C THR A 352 28.18 -5.01 -10.41
N ALA A 353 27.88 -5.76 -11.48
CA ALA A 353 26.63 -6.50 -11.56
C ALA A 353 26.62 -7.63 -10.52
N CYS A 354 25.49 -7.83 -9.85
CA CYS A 354 25.34 -8.87 -8.84
C CYS A 354 24.93 -10.20 -9.48
N PRO A 355 25.57 -11.33 -9.14
CA PRO A 355 25.10 -12.64 -9.56
C PRO A 355 23.77 -12.97 -8.88
N LEU A 356 22.77 -13.41 -9.66
CA LEU A 356 21.45 -13.82 -9.15
C LEU A 356 21.39 -15.32 -8.90
N ASP A 357 21.97 -16.12 -9.79
CA ASP A 357 21.94 -17.57 -9.82
C ASP A 357 23.18 -18.19 -9.16
N ALA A 358 23.43 -17.79 -7.91
CA ALA A 358 24.51 -18.34 -7.08
C ALA A 358 23.99 -18.67 -5.69
N SER A 359 24.54 -19.69 -5.03
CA SER A 359 24.14 -20.07 -3.67
C SER A 359 24.46 -19.00 -2.63
N SER A 360 25.51 -18.20 -2.87
CA SER A 360 25.83 -17.04 -2.05
C SER A 360 24.88 -15.89 -2.39
N ALA A 361 24.14 -15.41 -1.39
CA ALA A 361 23.20 -14.33 -1.60
C ALA A 361 23.92 -13.00 -1.92
N ALA A 362 23.55 -12.40 -3.05
CA ALA A 362 23.96 -11.06 -3.39
C ALA A 362 23.02 -10.05 -2.73
N LYS A 363 23.58 -9.05 -2.06
CA LYS A 363 22.82 -7.90 -1.55
C LYS A 363 22.53 -6.97 -2.72
N ILE A 364 21.26 -6.73 -3.02
CA ILE A 364 20.80 -5.91 -4.16
C ILE A 364 20.44 -4.50 -3.71
N VAL A 365 19.87 -4.38 -2.52
CA VAL A 365 19.45 -3.12 -1.91
C VAL A 365 19.88 -3.10 -0.46
N SER A 366 20.27 -1.94 0.04
CA SER A 366 20.48 -1.70 1.47
C SER A 366 19.90 -0.33 1.83
N THR A 367 19.29 -0.23 2.99
CA THR A 367 18.91 1.04 3.60
C THR A 367 19.40 1.06 5.05
N ALA A 368 20.03 2.17 5.44
CA ALA A 368 20.62 2.31 6.77
C ALA A 368 19.55 2.42 7.86
N SER A 369 19.94 2.16 9.11
CA SER A 369 19.09 2.49 10.25
C SER A 369 18.78 3.99 10.25
N GLY A 370 17.52 4.35 10.49
CA GLY A 370 17.04 5.73 10.45
C GLY A 370 16.94 6.35 9.05
N ALA A 371 17.26 5.60 7.99
CA ALA A 371 16.98 6.01 6.62
C ALA A 371 15.47 6.01 6.33
N GLY A 372 15.09 6.45 5.14
CA GLY A 372 13.71 6.76 4.82
C GLY A 372 12.75 5.58 4.90
N ARG A 373 11.51 5.87 5.31
CA ARG A 373 10.40 4.92 5.46
C ARG A 373 9.36 5.13 4.37
N GLY A 374 8.49 4.15 4.21
CA GLY A 374 7.33 4.24 3.35
C GLY A 374 7.33 3.17 2.26
N PRO A 375 6.46 3.34 1.26
CA PRO A 375 6.49 2.51 0.09
C PRO A 375 7.62 3.01 -0.79
N TRP A 376 8.57 2.14 -1.09
CA TRP A 376 9.65 2.39 -2.02
C TRP A 376 9.42 1.53 -3.24
N LYS A 377 9.24 2.16 -4.40
CA LYS A 377 9.02 1.49 -5.68
C LYS A 377 10.19 1.75 -6.62
N THR A 378 10.75 0.68 -7.16
CA THR A 378 11.78 0.80 -8.19
C THR A 378 11.17 1.27 -9.52
N SER A 379 11.97 1.98 -10.31
CA SER A 379 11.67 2.30 -11.69
C SER A 379 12.96 2.39 -12.51
N GLY A 380 12.87 2.51 -13.83
CA GLY A 380 14.02 2.86 -14.66
C GLY A 380 15.03 1.75 -14.95
N PHE A 381 14.74 0.49 -14.62
CA PHE A 381 15.57 -0.63 -15.08
C PHE A 381 15.73 -0.60 -16.61
N SER A 382 16.98 -0.64 -17.09
CA SER A 382 17.28 -0.64 -18.53
C SER A 382 17.00 -2.00 -19.17
N ALA A 383 16.96 -2.03 -20.50
CA ALA A 383 16.87 -3.27 -21.29
C ALA A 383 18.05 -4.24 -21.09
N THR A 384 19.11 -3.80 -20.41
CA THR A 384 20.33 -4.55 -20.08
C THR A 384 20.51 -4.72 -18.57
N SER A 385 19.48 -4.43 -17.77
CA SER A 385 19.55 -4.57 -16.32
C SER A 385 19.72 -6.04 -15.92
N LEU A 386 19.19 -6.98 -16.70
CA LEU A 386 19.53 -8.40 -16.59
C LEU A 386 20.40 -8.83 -17.76
N ALA A 387 21.44 -9.59 -17.48
CA ALA A 387 22.33 -10.18 -18.48
C ALA A 387 22.60 -11.64 -18.15
N LEU A 388 22.25 -12.54 -19.08
CA LEU A 388 22.59 -13.96 -19.03
C LEU A 388 23.80 -14.22 -19.93
N SER A 389 24.90 -14.69 -19.35
CA SER A 389 26.06 -15.17 -20.08
C SER A 389 25.87 -16.64 -20.45
N THR A 390 25.90 -16.95 -21.75
CA THR A 390 25.84 -18.33 -22.24
C THR A 390 27.21 -18.73 -22.80
N PRO A 391 27.84 -19.79 -22.27
CA PRO A 391 29.15 -20.25 -22.73
C PRO A 391 29.06 -20.94 -24.10
N THR A 392 30.20 -21.07 -24.77
CA THR A 392 30.33 -21.83 -26.03
C THR A 392 29.96 -23.32 -25.89
N THR A 393 30.02 -23.84 -24.66
CA THR A 393 29.73 -25.24 -24.31
C THR A 393 28.25 -25.49 -23.99
N LEU A 394 27.37 -24.50 -24.17
CA LEU A 394 25.94 -24.67 -23.90
C LEU A 394 25.34 -25.72 -24.84
N LEU A 395 24.63 -26.68 -24.28
CA LEU A 395 24.01 -27.77 -25.04
C LEU A 395 22.61 -27.39 -25.51
N VAL A 396 22.31 -27.73 -26.77
CA VAL A 396 20.93 -27.75 -27.29
C VAL A 396 20.14 -28.76 -26.46
N LEU A 397 18.99 -28.33 -25.95
CA LEU A 397 18.10 -29.20 -25.18
C LEU A 397 17.17 -30.00 -26.09
N ARG A 398 16.55 -31.04 -25.55
CA ARG A 398 15.56 -31.82 -26.29
C ARG A 398 14.31 -30.97 -26.54
N GLU A 399 13.46 -31.46 -27.45
CA GLU A 399 12.20 -30.79 -27.74
C GLU A 399 11.39 -30.58 -26.45
N SER A 400 10.89 -29.36 -26.28
CA SER A 400 10.12 -28.90 -25.11
C SER A 400 10.86 -28.79 -23.77
N GLU A 401 12.19 -29.00 -23.71
CA GLU A 401 13.00 -28.70 -22.52
C GLU A 401 13.50 -27.24 -22.50
N VAL A 402 13.72 -26.70 -21.30
CA VAL A 402 14.28 -25.36 -21.10
C VAL A 402 15.38 -25.37 -20.03
N TYR A 403 16.26 -24.37 -20.07
CA TYR A 403 17.10 -24.06 -18.90
C TYR A 403 16.29 -23.18 -17.94
N ARG A 404 16.20 -23.61 -16.68
CA ARG A 404 15.47 -22.89 -15.63
C ARG A 404 16.34 -22.71 -14.38
N VAL A 405 16.20 -21.58 -13.71
CA VAL A 405 16.72 -21.33 -12.36
C VAL A 405 15.57 -20.90 -11.46
N ASP A 406 15.66 -21.21 -10.16
CA ASP A 406 14.75 -20.65 -9.16
C ASP A 406 15.54 -19.67 -8.30
N LEU A 407 14.98 -18.47 -8.11
CA LEU A 407 15.62 -17.41 -7.34
C LEU A 407 14.87 -17.21 -6.02
N LEU A 408 15.62 -17.07 -4.93
CA LEU A 408 15.11 -16.73 -3.61
C LEU A 408 15.41 -15.26 -3.32
N TRP A 409 14.38 -14.43 -3.39
CA TRP A 409 14.44 -13.05 -2.93
C TRP A 409 14.08 -12.98 -1.45
N THR A 410 14.91 -12.33 -0.66
CA THR A 410 14.71 -12.19 0.78
C THR A 410 14.73 -10.72 1.16
N LEU A 411 13.75 -10.31 1.96
CA LEU A 411 13.68 -9.00 2.58
C LEU A 411 14.03 -9.17 4.06
N ASN A 412 15.13 -8.56 4.48
CA ASN A 412 15.66 -8.70 5.84
C ASN A 412 15.59 -7.35 6.58
N SER A 413 15.32 -7.41 7.88
CA SER A 413 15.53 -6.27 8.78
C SER A 413 17.03 -6.00 8.97
N GLY A 414 17.40 -4.73 9.05
CA GLY A 414 18.79 -4.28 9.17
C GLY A 414 19.47 -4.05 7.81
N PRO A 415 20.49 -3.17 7.75
CA PRO A 415 21.16 -2.78 6.51
C PRO A 415 21.94 -3.88 5.78
#